data_AF-A0AAD4HX07-F1
#
_entry.id   AF-A0AAD4HX07-F1
#
_cell.length_a   1.000
_cell.length_b   1.000
_cell.length_c   1.000
_cell.angle_alpha   90.00
_cell.angle_beta   90.00
_cell.angle_gamma   90.00
#
_symmetry.space_group_name_H-M   'P 1'
#
loop_
_entity.id
_entity.type
_entity.pdbx_description
1 polymer ?
#
loop_
_entity_poly.entity_id
_entity_poly.type
_entity_poly.pdbx_seq_one_letter_code
_entity_poly.pdbx_strand_id
1 'polypeptide(L)'
;MQLSIRATAISAFALRLHALITLWSGEWMITLRQFESELDVRVTDILSRKKRRKLMYDDSDLAVSELYFFISQMLRFASEWIQESIDDLHALGKQIESKHFSPEAKKKDPEGSFLPDDPDAQTAVLDVFRQNWKSLTSTQRELADELLRRIKKMQEEVNSLREGLFTATAVSEATKSKQLNHYILVFTVVTIFYLPLSFVAALYALDLFSWDDPNQKVSFVVTLILVAGTTYGFAGYLVWFVRKPKRRQRLKNAKRVKSLGKLFKRQRKKDGSGSDIDSEDSDSDS
;
A
#
# COMPACT_ATOMS: atom_id res chain seq x y z
N MET A 1 -47.28 -18.66 39.32
CA MET A 1 -47.30 -17.24 38.89
C MET A 1 -45.90 -16.64 38.78
N GLN A 2 -45.00 -16.84 39.76
CA GLN A 2 -43.63 -16.30 39.71
C GLN A 2 -42.76 -16.82 38.55
N LEU A 3 -42.96 -18.07 38.12
CA LEU A 3 -42.24 -18.68 36.99
C LEU A 3 -42.45 -17.91 35.67
N SER A 4 -43.70 -17.53 35.39
CA SER A 4 -44.07 -16.78 34.18
C SER A 4 -43.43 -15.40 34.18
N ILE A 5 -43.46 -14.69 35.31
CA ILE A 5 -42.88 -13.35 35.45
C ILE A 5 -41.36 -13.37 35.20
N ARG A 6 -40.65 -14.38 35.72
CA ARG A 6 -39.20 -14.53 35.54
C ARG A 6 -38.81 -14.89 34.10
N ALA A 7 -39.56 -15.79 33.45
CA ALA A 7 -39.35 -16.12 32.03
C ALA A 7 -39.64 -14.93 31.09
N THR A 8 -40.65 -14.13 31.41
CA THR A 8 -40.95 -12.89 30.67
C THR A 8 -39.85 -11.84 30.84
N ALA A 9 -39.26 -11.70 32.03
CA ALA A 9 -38.16 -10.77 32.27
C ALA A 9 -36.89 -11.13 31.47
N ILE A 10 -36.52 -12.42 31.42
CA ILE A 10 -35.38 -12.91 30.63
C ILE A 10 -35.60 -12.66 29.14
N SER A 11 -36.81 -12.92 28.65
CA SER A 11 -37.16 -12.69 27.25
C SER A 11 -37.17 -11.20 26.89
N ALA A 12 -37.70 -10.34 27.77
CA ALA A 12 -37.68 -8.90 27.58
C ALA A 12 -36.25 -8.31 27.59
N PHE A 13 -35.37 -8.84 28.44
CA PHE A 13 -33.96 -8.47 28.46
C PHE A 13 -33.24 -8.90 27.18
N ALA A 14 -33.47 -10.12 26.69
CA ALA A 14 -32.92 -10.59 25.43
C ALA A 14 -33.37 -9.72 24.23
N LEU A 15 -34.65 -9.31 24.18
CA LEU A 15 -35.16 -8.40 23.15
C LEU A 15 -34.50 -7.01 23.22
N ARG A 16 -34.31 -6.47 24.43
CA ARG A 16 -33.60 -5.20 24.64
C ARG A 16 -32.14 -5.28 24.16
N LEU A 17 -31.44 -6.38 24.48
CA LEU A 17 -30.09 -6.60 24.00
C LEU A 17 -30.03 -6.72 22.48
N HIS A 18 -30.98 -7.42 21.87
CA HIS A 18 -31.05 -7.53 20.42
C HIS A 18 -31.23 -6.16 19.76
N ALA A 19 -32.11 -5.30 20.31
CA ALA A 19 -32.27 -3.93 19.82
C ALA A 19 -30.99 -3.10 19.98
N LEU A 20 -30.28 -3.26 21.09
CA LEU A 20 -29.01 -2.57 21.34
C LEU A 20 -27.92 -3.00 20.36
N ILE A 21 -27.83 -4.30 20.04
CA ILE A 21 -26.86 -4.82 19.06
C ILE A 21 -27.17 -4.30 17.66
N THR A 22 -28.45 -4.22 17.27
CA THR A 22 -28.82 -3.64 15.98
C THR A 22 -28.48 -2.15 15.90
N LEU A 23 -28.66 -1.39 16.99
CA LEU A 23 -28.27 0.01 17.05
C LEU A 23 -26.76 0.17 16.98
N TRP A 24 -26.02 -0.61 17.78
CA TRP A 24 -24.56 -0.64 17.78
C TRP A 24 -24.00 -0.90 16.38
N SER A 25 -24.52 -1.91 15.68
CA SER A 25 -24.11 -2.21 14.30
C SER A 25 -24.46 -1.06 13.35
N GLY A 26 -25.62 -0.42 13.52
CA GLY A 26 -26.04 0.74 12.72
C GLY A 26 -25.10 1.93 12.86
N GLU A 27 -24.72 2.28 14.09
CA GLU A 27 -23.79 3.38 14.39
C GLU A 27 -22.39 3.11 13.80
N TRP A 28 -21.88 1.89 13.96
CA TRP A 28 -20.63 1.48 13.32
C TRP A 28 -20.70 1.55 11.80
N MET A 29 -21.82 1.12 11.22
CA MET A 29 -22.03 1.17 9.77
C MET A 29 -22.09 2.61 9.24
N ILE A 30 -22.63 3.56 10.01
CA ILE A 30 -22.62 4.99 9.66
C ILE A 30 -21.20 5.54 9.75
N THR A 31 -20.50 5.26 10.85
CA THR A 31 -19.13 5.69 11.08
C THR A 31 -18.19 5.20 9.98
N LEU A 32 -18.25 3.91 9.64
CA LEU A 32 -17.45 3.32 8.56
C LEU A 32 -17.81 3.92 7.19
N ARG A 33 -19.09 4.21 6.93
CA ARG A 33 -19.49 4.90 5.69
C ARG A 33 -18.96 6.33 5.60
N GLN A 34 -18.87 7.04 6.73
CA GLN A 34 -18.23 8.36 6.75
C GLN A 34 -16.74 8.25 6.47
N PHE A 35 -16.05 7.30 7.10
CA PHE A 35 -14.65 7.02 6.77
C PHE A 35 -14.47 6.62 5.30
N GLU A 36 -15.34 5.77 4.76
CA GLU A 36 -15.32 5.37 3.35
C GLU A 36 -15.58 6.56 2.44
N SER A 37 -16.50 7.47 2.78
CA SER A 37 -16.74 8.70 2.00
C SER A 37 -15.57 9.68 2.04
N GLU A 38 -14.87 9.77 3.17
CA GLU A 38 -13.68 10.62 3.32
C GLU A 38 -12.44 9.98 2.68
N LEU A 39 -12.33 8.65 2.69
CA LEU A 39 -11.32 7.88 1.97
C LEU A 39 -11.58 7.85 0.45
N ASP A 40 -12.84 7.82 0.05
CA ASP A 40 -13.32 7.99 -1.31
C ASP A 40 -13.28 9.47 -1.74
N VAL A 41 -12.61 10.33 -0.98
CA VAL A 41 -11.97 11.52 -1.52
C VAL A 41 -10.65 11.10 -2.18
N ARG A 42 -10.53 10.87 -3.50
CA ARG A 42 -11.48 10.85 -4.62
C ARG A 42 -10.76 10.16 -5.77
N VAL A 43 -11.28 9.08 -6.34
CA VAL A 43 -10.81 8.58 -7.65
C VAL A 43 -10.86 9.72 -8.70
N THR A 44 -11.79 10.66 -8.53
CA THR A 44 -11.88 11.90 -9.33
C THR A 44 -10.76 12.92 -9.04
N ASP A 45 -10.15 12.89 -7.86
CA ASP A 45 -8.97 13.69 -7.51
C ASP A 45 -7.71 13.07 -8.10
N ILE A 46 -7.66 11.73 -8.21
CA ILE A 46 -6.69 10.99 -9.03
C ILE A 46 -6.83 11.39 -10.50
N LEU A 47 -8.03 11.60 -11.04
CA LEU A 47 -8.20 12.00 -12.44
C LEU A 47 -7.62 13.41 -12.72
N SER A 48 -7.61 14.32 -11.74
CA SER A 48 -7.00 15.63 -11.92
C SER A 48 -5.46 15.58 -11.81
N ARG A 49 -4.75 16.05 -12.84
CA ARG A 49 -3.26 15.99 -12.89
C ARG A 49 -2.57 16.78 -11.77
N LYS A 50 -3.23 17.83 -11.25
CA LYS A 50 -2.70 18.69 -10.19
C LYS A 50 -2.88 18.05 -8.82
N LYS A 51 -4.08 17.57 -8.47
CA LYS A 51 -4.29 16.88 -7.18
C LYS A 51 -3.59 15.52 -7.15
N ARG A 52 -3.60 14.75 -8.25
CA ARG A 52 -2.84 13.49 -8.36
C ARG A 52 -1.35 13.66 -8.02
N ARG A 53 -0.71 14.74 -8.49
CA ARG A 53 0.69 15.01 -8.14
C ARG A 53 0.87 15.41 -6.68
N LYS A 54 -0.07 16.18 -6.12
CA LYS A 54 -0.08 16.50 -4.69
C LYS A 54 -0.34 15.27 -3.81
N LEU A 55 -1.06 14.28 -4.33
CA LEU A 55 -1.37 13.03 -3.65
C LEU A 55 -0.29 11.95 -3.83
N MET A 56 0.48 11.99 -4.93
CA MET A 56 1.55 11.02 -5.27
C MET A 56 2.93 11.43 -4.75
N TYR A 57 3.13 12.71 -4.45
CA TYR A 57 4.39 13.22 -3.96
C TYR A 57 4.11 13.89 -2.65
N ASP A 58 4.71 13.36 -1.59
CA ASP A 58 4.72 14.07 -0.34
C ASP A 58 5.52 15.37 -0.50
N ASP A 59 4.95 16.46 0.02
CA ASP A 59 5.70 17.68 0.28
C ASP A 59 6.73 17.38 1.40
N SER A 60 7.65 18.30 1.71
CA SER A 60 8.72 18.10 2.70
C SER A 60 8.23 17.60 4.07
N ASP A 61 6.96 17.83 4.38
CA ASP A 61 6.37 17.65 5.70
C ASP A 61 5.64 16.31 5.85
N LEU A 62 5.68 15.43 4.83
CA LEU A 62 5.15 14.06 4.87
C LEU A 62 3.64 13.92 5.24
N ALA A 63 2.87 14.99 5.09
CA ALA A 63 1.50 15.09 5.59
C ALA A 63 0.55 14.03 4.98
N VAL A 64 0.77 13.61 3.74
CA VAL A 64 -0.09 12.60 3.08
C VAL A 64 0.23 11.21 3.62
N SER A 65 1.50 10.91 3.86
CA SER A 65 1.92 9.66 4.48
C SER A 65 1.42 9.55 5.93
N GLU A 66 1.45 10.65 6.69
CA GLU A 66 0.91 10.71 8.05
C GLU A 66 -0.60 10.44 8.08
N LEU A 67 -1.35 11.02 7.14
CA LEU A 67 -2.79 10.79 7.00
C LEU A 67 -3.11 9.30 6.72
N TYR A 68 -2.44 8.68 5.75
CA TYR A 68 -2.66 7.26 5.45
C TYR A 68 -2.28 6.36 6.63
N PHE A 69 -1.22 6.71 7.36
CA PHE A 69 -0.87 6.01 8.60
C PHE A 69 -1.98 6.14 9.64
N PHE A 70 -2.44 7.36 9.93
CA PHE A 70 -3.50 7.62 10.89
C PHE A 70 -4.77 6.84 10.56
N ILE A 71 -5.24 6.89 9.31
CA ILE A 71 -6.44 6.17 8.89
C ILE A 71 -6.26 4.66 9.02
N SER A 72 -5.09 4.12 8.61
CA SER A 72 -4.78 2.70 8.78
C SER A 72 -4.82 2.28 10.26
N GLN A 73 -4.33 3.13 11.16
CA GLN A 73 -4.37 2.84 12.59
C GLN A 73 -5.78 2.91 13.16
N MET A 74 -6.58 3.91 12.76
CA MET A 74 -7.99 4.01 13.16
C MET A 74 -8.81 2.80 12.72
N LEU A 75 -8.63 2.34 11.48
CA LEU A 75 -9.29 1.12 10.99
C LEU A 75 -8.88 -0.12 11.79
N ARG A 76 -7.60 -0.22 12.17
CA ARG A 76 -7.12 -1.31 13.03
C ARG A 76 -7.80 -1.28 14.41
N PHE A 77 -7.82 -0.13 15.07
CA PHE A 77 -8.49 0.01 16.36
C PHE A 77 -9.99 -0.28 16.27
N ALA A 78 -10.66 0.16 15.20
CA ALA A 78 -12.06 -0.16 14.98
C ALA A 78 -12.29 -1.68 14.88
N SER A 79 -11.42 -2.40 14.16
CA SER A 79 -11.52 -3.86 14.09
C SER A 79 -11.28 -4.55 15.43
N GLU A 80 -10.30 -4.06 16.21
CA GLU A 80 -9.99 -4.57 17.55
C GLU A 80 -11.17 -4.35 18.50
N TRP A 81 -11.76 -3.14 18.54
CA TRP A 81 -12.91 -2.84 19.40
C TRP A 81 -14.18 -3.59 19.02
N ILE A 82 -14.41 -3.83 17.72
CA ILE A 82 -15.54 -4.65 17.26
C ILE A 82 -15.35 -6.09 17.74
N GLN A 83 -14.14 -6.64 17.61
CA GLN A 83 -13.83 -8.00 18.05
C GLN A 83 -13.96 -8.14 19.57
N GLU A 84 -13.41 -7.18 20.32
CA GLU A 84 -13.53 -7.10 21.78
C GLU A 84 -15.00 -7.04 22.22
N SER A 85 -15.84 -6.27 21.53
CA SER A 85 -17.27 -6.20 21.81
C SER A 85 -18.01 -7.54 21.63
N ILE A 86 -17.56 -8.40 20.71
CA ILE A 86 -18.11 -9.76 20.53
C ILE A 86 -17.68 -10.66 21.68
N ASP A 87 -16.39 -10.60 22.02
CA ASP A 87 -15.80 -11.42 23.08
C ASP A 87 -16.39 -11.06 24.45
N ASP A 88 -16.63 -9.76 24.69
CA ASP A 88 -17.30 -9.25 25.88
C ASP A 88 -18.74 -9.74 26.00
N LEU A 89 -19.52 -9.72 24.92
CA LEU A 89 -20.88 -10.26 24.96
C LEU A 89 -20.85 -11.78 25.25
N HIS A 90 -19.94 -12.51 24.62
CA HIS A 90 -19.81 -13.94 24.89
C HIS A 90 -19.39 -14.22 26.34
N ALA A 91 -18.47 -13.44 26.89
CA ALA A 91 -18.05 -13.53 28.29
C ALA A 91 -19.19 -13.20 29.26
N LEU A 92 -19.98 -12.16 28.97
CA LEU A 92 -21.12 -11.75 29.78
C LEU A 92 -22.19 -12.85 29.86
N GLY A 93 -22.45 -13.57 28.77
CA GLY A 93 -23.35 -14.73 28.77
C GLY A 93 -22.93 -15.81 29.78
N LYS A 94 -21.64 -16.17 29.77
CA LYS A 94 -21.06 -17.15 30.71
C LYS A 94 -21.10 -16.66 32.16
N GLN A 95 -20.88 -15.36 32.38
CA GLN A 95 -20.98 -14.76 33.70
C GLN A 95 -22.41 -14.80 34.24
N ILE A 96 -23.40 -14.51 33.39
CA ILE A 96 -24.83 -14.59 33.77
C ILE A 96 -25.19 -16.05 34.07
N GLU A 97 -24.83 -16.99 33.19
CA GLU A 97 -25.11 -18.41 33.39
C GLU A 97 -24.54 -18.92 34.73
N SER A 98 -23.27 -18.63 35.01
CA SER A 98 -22.62 -19.05 36.25
C SER A 98 -23.19 -18.37 37.51
N LYS A 99 -23.52 -17.08 37.46
CA LYS A 99 -24.04 -16.33 38.63
C LYS A 99 -25.50 -16.60 38.94
N HIS A 100 -26.32 -16.89 37.94
CA HIS A 100 -27.78 -16.84 38.08
C HIS A 100 -28.49 -18.15 37.74
N PHE A 101 -27.87 -18.99 36.91
CA PHE A 101 -28.42 -20.25 36.42
C PHE A 101 -27.62 -21.48 36.89
N SER A 102 -26.65 -21.31 37.80
CA SER A 102 -25.92 -22.43 38.43
C SER A 102 -26.67 -22.99 39.65
N PRO A 103 -26.75 -24.33 39.83
CA PRO A 103 -27.27 -24.95 41.05
C PRO A 103 -26.54 -24.50 42.32
N GLU A 104 -25.24 -24.23 42.20
CA GLU A 104 -24.41 -23.72 43.30
C GLU A 104 -24.75 -22.26 43.64
N ALA A 105 -25.06 -21.45 42.62
CA ALA A 105 -25.51 -20.08 42.81
C ALA A 105 -26.85 -20.03 43.54
N LYS A 106 -27.78 -20.93 43.21
CA LYS A 106 -29.06 -21.06 43.92
C LYS A 106 -28.88 -21.43 45.40
N LYS A 107 -27.89 -22.27 45.74
CA LYS A 107 -27.58 -22.60 47.15
C LYS A 107 -27.02 -21.41 47.92
N LYS A 108 -26.27 -20.53 47.25
CA LYS A 108 -25.59 -19.38 47.85
C LYS A 108 -26.52 -18.18 47.99
N ASP A 109 -27.40 -17.97 47.02
CA ASP A 109 -28.39 -16.89 46.99
C ASP A 109 -29.71 -17.40 46.36
N PRO A 110 -30.65 -17.89 47.18
CA PRO A 110 -31.92 -18.44 46.70
C PRO A 110 -32.83 -17.38 46.07
N GLU A 111 -32.75 -16.12 46.52
CA GLU A 111 -33.60 -15.03 46.03
C GLU A 111 -33.05 -14.43 44.73
N GLY A 112 -31.72 -14.39 44.56
CA GLY A 112 -31.04 -13.91 43.35
C GLY A 112 -30.94 -14.92 42.20
N SER A 113 -31.38 -16.16 42.41
CA SER A 113 -31.41 -17.19 41.36
C SER A 113 -32.66 -17.08 40.48
N PHE A 114 -32.47 -17.19 39.17
CA PHE A 114 -33.57 -17.26 38.21
C PHE A 114 -34.09 -18.69 38.03
N LEU A 115 -33.46 -19.67 38.67
CA LEU A 115 -33.84 -21.08 38.60
C LEU A 115 -35.15 -21.35 39.37
N PRO A 116 -36.13 -21.99 38.73
CA PRO A 116 -37.32 -22.55 39.38
C PRO A 116 -36.99 -23.55 40.49
N ASP A 117 -37.95 -23.85 41.37
CA ASP A 117 -37.81 -24.92 42.37
C ASP A 117 -37.95 -26.31 41.77
N ASP A 118 -38.77 -26.44 40.73
CA ASP A 118 -38.96 -27.67 39.99
C ASP A 118 -37.76 -27.98 39.07
N PRO A 119 -37.13 -29.17 39.17
CA PRO A 119 -35.96 -29.54 38.36
C PRO A 119 -36.23 -29.61 36.85
N ASP A 120 -37.44 -29.98 36.43
CA ASP A 120 -37.81 -30.02 35.01
C ASP A 120 -37.94 -28.60 34.45
N ALA A 121 -38.57 -27.69 35.19
CA ALA A 121 -38.63 -26.27 34.85
C ALA A 121 -37.26 -25.57 34.87
N GLN A 122 -36.31 -26.01 35.72
CA GLN A 122 -34.93 -25.48 35.72
C GLN A 122 -34.22 -25.74 34.41
N THR A 123 -34.31 -26.97 33.91
CA THR A 123 -33.69 -27.36 32.64
C THR A 123 -34.29 -26.56 31.48
N ALA A 124 -35.63 -26.43 31.44
CA ALA A 124 -36.31 -25.67 30.40
C ALA A 124 -35.94 -24.19 30.38
N VAL A 125 -35.87 -23.51 31.54
CA VAL A 125 -35.51 -22.08 31.61
C VAL A 125 -34.06 -21.84 31.17
N LEU A 126 -33.16 -22.74 31.57
CA LEU A 126 -31.75 -22.66 31.21
C LEU A 126 -31.51 -22.95 29.72
N ASP A 127 -32.25 -23.89 29.13
CA ASP A 127 -32.21 -24.13 27.68
C ASP A 127 -32.75 -22.94 26.88
N VAL A 128 -33.85 -22.32 27.33
CA VAL A 128 -34.38 -21.10 26.71
C VAL A 128 -33.36 -19.95 26.80
N PHE A 129 -32.71 -19.77 27.95
CA PHE A 129 -31.65 -18.76 28.09
C PHE A 129 -30.50 -19.02 27.12
N ARG A 130 -29.97 -20.25 27.08
CA ARG A 130 -28.86 -20.62 26.18
C ARG A 130 -29.24 -20.46 24.72
N GLN A 131 -30.45 -20.84 24.33
CA GLN A 131 -30.94 -20.69 22.96
C GLN A 131 -31.05 -19.21 22.57
N ASN A 132 -31.64 -18.37 23.44
CA ASN A 132 -31.76 -16.93 23.22
C ASN A 132 -30.37 -16.26 23.15
N TRP A 133 -29.45 -16.64 24.04
CA TRP A 133 -28.09 -16.11 24.05
C TRP A 133 -27.29 -16.51 22.82
N LYS A 134 -27.43 -17.78 22.39
CA LYS A 134 -26.83 -18.27 21.15
C LYS A 134 -27.36 -17.51 19.94
N SER A 135 -28.66 -17.25 19.87
CA SER A 135 -29.25 -16.43 18.81
C SER A 135 -28.67 -15.02 18.81
N LEU A 136 -28.61 -14.38 19.98
CA LEU A 136 -28.08 -13.03 20.14
C LEU A 136 -26.62 -12.92 19.68
N THR A 137 -25.77 -13.83 20.15
CA THR A 137 -24.35 -13.88 19.80
C THR A 137 -24.15 -14.21 18.32
N SER A 138 -24.98 -15.07 17.72
CA SER A 138 -24.91 -15.31 16.27
C SER A 138 -25.26 -14.07 15.46
N THR A 139 -26.31 -13.34 15.85
CA THR A 139 -26.70 -12.10 15.16
C THR A 139 -25.64 -11.01 15.29
N GLN A 140 -25.06 -10.83 16.48
CA GLN A 140 -23.96 -9.89 16.67
C GLN A 140 -22.77 -10.26 15.79
N ARG A 141 -22.41 -11.55 15.75
CA ARG A 141 -21.29 -12.04 14.96
C ARG A 141 -21.51 -11.82 13.46
N GLU A 142 -22.68 -12.11 12.95
CA GLU A 142 -23.02 -11.88 11.54
C GLU A 142 -22.90 -10.38 11.17
N LEU A 143 -23.44 -9.50 12.02
CA LEU A 143 -23.34 -8.05 11.83
C LEU A 143 -21.89 -7.56 11.94
N ALA A 144 -21.12 -8.11 12.87
CA ALA A 144 -19.73 -7.74 13.07
C ALA A 144 -18.83 -8.25 11.93
N ASP A 145 -19.07 -9.46 11.41
CA ASP A 145 -18.32 -10.02 10.28
C ASP A 145 -18.46 -9.13 9.03
N GLU A 146 -19.66 -8.58 8.78
CA GLU A 146 -19.87 -7.59 7.71
C GLU A 146 -19.07 -6.29 7.94
N LEU A 147 -19.06 -5.77 9.18
CA LEU A 147 -18.27 -4.58 9.51
C LEU A 147 -16.76 -4.84 9.36
N LEU A 148 -16.27 -5.97 9.87
CA LEU A 148 -14.87 -6.38 9.78
C LEU A 148 -14.44 -6.60 8.33
N ARG A 149 -15.30 -7.18 7.49
CA ARG A 149 -15.04 -7.34 6.06
C ARG A 149 -14.86 -6.00 5.37
N ARG A 150 -15.70 -5.00 5.69
CA ARG A 150 -15.57 -3.64 5.15
C ARG A 150 -14.30 -2.96 5.62
N ILE A 151 -14.00 -3.02 6.92
CA ILE A 151 -12.76 -2.48 7.48
C ILE A 151 -11.54 -3.08 6.80
N LYS A 152 -11.51 -4.40 6.61
CA LYS A 152 -10.42 -5.10 5.94
C LYS A 152 -10.24 -4.60 4.50
N LYS A 153 -11.34 -4.45 3.75
CA LYS A 153 -11.30 -3.91 2.38
C LYS A 153 -10.72 -2.48 2.38
N MET A 154 -11.19 -1.61 3.25
CA MET A 154 -10.67 -0.23 3.37
C MET A 154 -9.19 -0.22 3.77
N GLN A 155 -8.77 -1.12 4.65
CA GLN A 155 -7.37 -1.24 5.07
C GLN A 155 -6.47 -1.72 3.91
N GLU A 156 -6.93 -2.67 3.10
CA GLU A 156 -6.23 -3.11 1.89
C GLU A 156 -6.09 -1.97 0.88
N GLU A 157 -7.17 -1.20 0.66
CA GLU A 157 -7.15 -0.02 -0.21
C GLU A 157 -6.15 1.02 0.31
N VAL A 158 -6.25 1.45 1.56
CA VAL A 158 -5.34 2.43 2.18
C VAL A 158 -3.88 1.98 2.11
N ASN A 159 -3.60 0.69 2.40
CA ASN A 159 -2.24 0.15 2.31
C ASN A 159 -1.71 0.17 0.88
N SER A 160 -2.55 -0.16 -0.11
CA SER A 160 -2.18 -0.10 -1.53
C SER A 160 -1.87 1.33 -1.97
N LEU A 161 -2.69 2.29 -1.56
CA LEU A 161 -2.46 3.72 -1.82
C LEU A 161 -1.16 4.21 -1.20
N ARG A 162 -0.91 3.88 0.08
CA ARG A 162 0.34 4.21 0.79
C ARG A 162 1.56 3.64 0.09
N GLU A 163 1.51 2.37 -0.33
CA GLU A 163 2.62 1.72 -1.04
C GLU A 163 2.88 2.36 -2.41
N GLY A 164 1.80 2.70 -3.13
CA GLY A 164 1.87 3.44 -4.38
C GLY A 164 2.52 4.82 -4.22
N LEU A 165 2.19 5.54 -3.14
CA LEU A 165 2.79 6.82 -2.77
C LEU A 165 4.29 6.69 -2.48
N PHE A 166 4.70 5.72 -1.67
CA PHE A 166 6.11 5.52 -1.36
C PHE A 166 6.93 5.11 -2.58
N THR A 167 6.38 4.23 -3.42
CA THR A 167 7.02 3.84 -4.68
C THR A 167 7.18 5.06 -5.61
N ALA A 168 6.14 5.87 -5.76
CA ALA A 168 6.18 7.09 -6.58
C ALA A 168 7.20 8.11 -6.05
N THR A 169 7.22 8.30 -4.74
CA THR A 169 8.15 9.21 -4.05
C THR A 169 9.59 8.74 -4.25
N ALA A 170 9.87 7.45 -4.07
CA ALA A 170 11.19 6.88 -4.32
C ALA A 170 11.65 7.05 -5.78
N VAL A 171 10.75 6.89 -6.75
CA VAL A 171 11.06 7.13 -8.18
C VAL A 171 11.35 8.61 -8.45
N SER A 172 10.60 9.52 -7.81
CA SER A 172 10.84 10.97 -7.92
C SER A 172 12.18 11.35 -7.32
N GLU A 173 12.50 10.84 -6.14
CA GLU A 173 13.78 11.05 -5.47
C GLU A 173 14.94 10.52 -6.31
N ALA A 174 14.82 9.30 -6.86
CA ALA A 174 15.81 8.73 -7.77
C ALA A 174 15.98 9.59 -9.04
N THR A 175 14.89 10.17 -9.55
CA THR A 175 14.94 11.07 -10.72
C THR A 175 15.63 12.38 -10.38
N LYS A 176 15.33 12.99 -9.24
CA LYS A 176 16.03 14.20 -8.73
C LYS A 176 17.52 13.92 -8.54
N SER A 177 17.87 12.78 -7.92
CA SER A 177 19.26 12.33 -7.74
C SER A 177 19.98 12.13 -9.08
N LYS A 178 19.31 11.55 -10.07
CA LYS A 178 19.86 11.39 -11.42
C LYS A 178 20.11 12.74 -12.10
N GLN A 179 19.22 13.71 -11.92
CA GLN A 179 19.41 15.06 -12.45
C GLN A 179 20.59 15.77 -11.77
N LEU A 180 20.71 15.65 -10.45
CA LEU A 180 21.85 16.17 -9.70
C LEU A 180 23.16 15.54 -10.18
N ASN A 181 23.19 14.22 -10.35
CA ASN A 181 24.35 13.52 -10.90
C ASN A 181 24.69 13.98 -12.34
N HIS A 182 23.69 14.33 -13.15
CA HIS A 182 23.93 14.91 -14.46
C HIS A 182 24.61 16.28 -14.37
N TYR A 183 24.18 17.15 -13.44
CA TYR A 183 24.82 18.45 -13.22
C TYR A 183 26.26 18.31 -12.74
N ILE A 184 26.54 17.37 -11.83
CA ILE A 184 27.91 17.07 -11.41
C ILE A 184 28.75 16.65 -12.63
N LEU A 185 28.25 15.73 -13.46
CA LEU A 185 28.99 15.28 -14.64
C LEU A 185 29.30 16.44 -15.60
N VAL A 186 28.34 17.32 -15.86
CA VAL A 186 28.56 18.50 -16.72
C VAL A 186 29.60 19.43 -16.10
N PHE A 187 29.46 19.74 -14.81
CA PHE A 187 30.42 20.56 -14.08
C PHE A 187 31.83 19.96 -14.11
N THR A 188 31.99 18.67 -13.82
CA THR A 188 33.28 17.98 -13.87
C THR A 188 33.90 18.03 -15.27
N VAL A 189 33.10 17.86 -16.32
CA VAL A 189 33.60 17.99 -17.69
C VAL A 189 34.12 19.41 -17.94
N VAL A 190 33.35 20.44 -17.60
CA VAL A 190 33.77 21.84 -17.74
C VAL A 190 35.05 22.12 -16.96
N THR A 191 35.15 21.66 -15.72
CA THR A 191 36.35 21.83 -14.88
C THR A 191 37.57 21.10 -15.45
N ILE A 192 37.42 19.88 -15.96
CA ILE A 192 38.51 19.14 -16.63
C ILE A 192 39.02 19.92 -17.85
N PHE A 193 38.14 20.65 -18.56
CA PHE A 193 38.55 21.49 -19.67
C PHE A 193 39.22 22.80 -19.21
N TYR A 194 38.62 23.46 -18.23
CA TYR A 194 38.98 24.84 -17.88
C TYR A 194 40.19 24.93 -16.93
N LEU A 195 40.39 23.94 -16.07
CA LEU A 195 41.45 23.96 -15.07
C LEU A 195 42.86 23.89 -15.69
N PRO A 196 43.14 23.01 -16.67
CA PRO A 196 44.42 23.04 -17.40
C PRO A 196 44.60 24.34 -18.18
N LEU A 197 43.54 24.83 -18.84
CA LEU A 197 43.61 26.07 -19.63
C LEU A 197 43.91 27.30 -18.76
N SER A 198 43.30 27.37 -17.58
CA SER A 198 43.55 28.43 -16.60
C SER A 198 44.97 28.36 -16.04
N PHE A 199 45.49 27.16 -15.80
CA PHE A 199 46.87 26.95 -15.38
C PHE A 199 47.86 27.43 -16.44
N VAL A 200 47.61 27.12 -17.72
CA VAL A 200 48.40 27.64 -18.83
C VAL A 200 48.37 29.16 -18.90
N ALA A 201 47.18 29.77 -18.77
CA ALA A 201 47.04 31.23 -18.77
C ALA A 201 47.81 31.88 -17.60
N ALA A 202 47.77 31.26 -16.41
CA ALA A 202 48.53 31.72 -15.25
C ALA A 202 50.05 31.58 -15.44
N LEU A 203 50.52 30.51 -16.07
CA LEU A 203 51.95 30.34 -16.42
C LEU A 203 52.43 31.42 -17.40
N TYR A 204 51.59 31.85 -18.34
CA TYR A 204 51.89 32.97 -19.25
C TYR A 204 51.88 34.32 -18.54
N ALA A 205 51.06 34.49 -17.52
CA ALA A 205 51.00 35.73 -16.73
C ALA A 205 52.17 35.86 -15.74
N LEU A 206 52.82 34.75 -15.38
CA LEU A 206 54.04 34.74 -14.57
C LEU A 206 55.24 35.11 -15.46
N ASP A 207 55.91 36.20 -15.11
CA ASP A 207 57.14 36.69 -15.78
C ASP A 207 58.37 35.81 -15.47
N LEU A 208 58.15 34.51 -15.23
CA LEU A 208 59.17 33.55 -14.78
C LEU A 208 60.09 33.09 -15.92
N PHE A 209 59.77 33.42 -17.17
CA PHE A 209 60.53 33.04 -18.36
C PHE A 209 60.96 34.29 -19.12
N SER A 210 62.26 34.60 -19.14
CA SER A 210 62.83 35.67 -19.97
C SER A 210 62.67 35.33 -21.44
N TRP A 211 61.72 35.98 -22.11
CA TRP A 211 61.26 35.69 -23.47
C TRP A 211 62.23 36.16 -24.59
N ASP A 212 63.53 36.27 -24.33
CA ASP A 212 64.49 36.76 -25.33
C ASP A 212 65.04 35.65 -26.26
N ASP A 213 64.99 34.38 -25.85
CA ASP A 213 65.49 33.27 -26.67
C ASP A 213 64.39 32.57 -27.51
N PRO A 214 64.48 32.56 -28.86
CA PRO A 214 63.47 31.97 -29.73
C PRO A 214 63.36 30.44 -29.61
N ASN A 215 64.44 29.73 -29.28
CA ASN A 215 64.42 28.26 -29.13
C ASN A 215 63.73 27.80 -27.83
N GLN A 216 63.74 28.60 -26.76
CA GLN A 216 63.04 28.28 -25.51
C GLN A 216 61.53 28.45 -25.67
N LYS A 217 61.08 29.46 -26.43
CA LYS A 217 59.66 29.68 -26.78
C LYS A 217 59.06 28.45 -27.48
N VAL A 218 59.77 27.92 -28.47
CA VAL A 218 59.27 26.78 -29.26
C VAL A 218 59.21 25.51 -28.40
N SER A 219 60.24 25.20 -27.60
CA SER A 219 60.23 24.03 -26.70
C SER A 219 59.14 24.12 -25.62
N PHE A 220 58.87 25.31 -25.09
CA PHE A 220 57.80 25.52 -24.12
C PHE A 220 56.42 25.38 -24.77
N VAL A 221 56.19 26.02 -25.93
CA VAL A 221 54.93 25.89 -26.68
C VAL A 221 54.67 24.43 -27.08
N VAL A 222 55.70 23.69 -27.48
CA VAL A 222 55.59 22.27 -27.82
C VAL A 222 55.25 21.42 -26.59
N THR A 223 55.92 21.61 -25.46
CA THR A 223 55.59 20.84 -24.23
C THR A 223 54.21 21.20 -23.69
N LEU A 224 53.79 22.46 -23.83
CA LEU A 224 52.46 22.93 -23.48
C LEU A 224 51.36 22.31 -24.35
N ILE A 225 51.54 22.30 -25.68
CA ILE A 225 50.62 21.65 -26.62
C ILE A 225 50.59 20.14 -26.36
N LEU A 226 51.73 19.55 -26.03
CA LEU A 226 51.82 18.13 -25.74
C LEU A 226 51.08 17.78 -24.45
N VAL A 227 51.28 18.50 -23.35
CA VAL A 227 50.60 18.32 -22.07
C VAL A 227 49.10 18.59 -22.19
N ALA A 228 48.71 19.71 -22.81
CA ALA A 228 47.30 20.02 -23.05
C ALA A 228 46.65 18.94 -23.94
N GLY A 229 47.36 18.53 -25.00
CA GLY A 229 46.94 17.47 -25.91
C GLY A 229 46.75 16.12 -25.23
N THR A 230 47.67 15.70 -24.36
CA THR A 230 47.50 14.46 -23.58
C THR A 230 46.37 14.59 -22.56
N THR A 231 46.22 15.73 -21.87
CA THR A 231 45.13 15.94 -20.91
C THR A 231 43.76 15.87 -21.60
N TYR A 232 43.59 16.55 -22.74
CA TYR A 232 42.33 16.51 -23.49
C TYR A 232 42.08 15.16 -24.17
N GLY A 233 43.13 14.52 -24.70
CA GLY A 233 43.05 13.18 -25.27
C GLY A 233 42.64 12.14 -24.23
N PHE A 234 43.22 12.21 -23.03
CA PHE A 234 42.90 11.32 -21.91
C PHE A 234 41.49 11.57 -21.36
N ALA A 235 41.08 12.83 -21.24
CA ALA A 235 39.72 13.20 -20.86
C ALA A 235 38.69 12.68 -21.88
N GLY A 236 38.95 12.85 -23.18
CA GLY A 236 38.12 12.32 -24.27
C GLY A 236 38.04 10.80 -24.25
N TYR A 237 39.16 10.12 -24.00
CA TYR A 237 39.23 8.67 -23.85
C TYR A 237 38.39 8.17 -22.66
N LEU A 238 38.48 8.83 -21.51
CA LEU A 238 37.69 8.50 -20.32
C LEU A 238 36.19 8.67 -20.56
N VAL A 239 35.77 9.77 -21.18
CA VAL A 239 34.35 10.01 -21.53
C VAL A 239 33.84 8.95 -22.52
N TRP A 240 34.66 8.59 -23.50
CA TRP A 240 34.32 7.53 -24.46
C TRP A 240 34.21 6.17 -23.78
N PHE A 241 35.17 5.84 -22.89
CA PHE A 241 35.20 4.59 -22.13
C PHE A 241 33.98 4.44 -21.23
N VAL A 242 33.61 5.49 -20.48
CA VAL A 242 32.42 5.49 -19.60
C VAL A 242 31.11 5.42 -20.38
N ARG A 243 31.05 5.96 -21.61
CA ARG A 243 29.85 5.86 -22.48
C ARG A 243 29.72 4.52 -23.20
N LYS A 244 30.82 3.80 -23.44
CA LYS A 244 30.86 2.52 -24.15
C LYS A 244 29.94 1.42 -23.56
N PRO A 245 29.86 1.18 -22.23
CA PRO A 245 28.99 0.14 -21.67
C PRO A 245 27.49 0.46 -21.83
N LYS A 246 27.09 1.73 -21.65
CA LYS A 246 25.69 2.16 -21.83
C LYS A 246 25.20 2.00 -23.27
N ARG A 247 26.08 2.22 -24.26
CA ARG A 247 25.76 2.02 -25.69
C ARG A 247 25.59 0.53 -26.03
N ARG A 248 26.40 -0.35 -25.43
CA ARG A 248 26.26 -1.82 -25.58
C ARG A 248 24.97 -2.35 -24.97
N GLN A 249 24.54 -1.86 -23.80
CA GLN A 249 23.28 -2.27 -23.18
C GLN A 249 22.05 -1.86 -24.00
N ARG A 250 22.01 -0.63 -24.53
CA ARG A 250 20.90 -0.17 -25.40
C ARG A 250 20.77 -1.01 -26.66
N LEU A 251 21.89 -1.39 -27.27
CA LEU A 251 21.91 -2.27 -28.45
C LEU A 251 21.40 -3.69 -28.13
N LYS A 252 21.75 -4.25 -26.96
CA LYS A 252 21.23 -5.56 -26.51
C LYS A 252 19.71 -5.50 -26.28
N ASN A 253 19.20 -4.45 -25.64
CA ASN A 253 17.77 -4.29 -25.38
C ASN A 253 16.98 -4.10 -26.69
N ALA A 254 17.49 -3.30 -27.63
CA ALA A 254 16.86 -3.13 -28.94
C ALA A 254 16.81 -4.44 -29.76
N LYS A 255 17.82 -5.30 -29.65
CA LYS A 255 17.83 -6.62 -30.31
C LYS A 255 16.80 -7.59 -29.69
N ARG A 256 16.67 -7.62 -28.35
CA ARG A 256 15.68 -8.44 -27.65
C ARG A 256 14.24 -8.04 -27.99
N VAL A 257 13.94 -6.75 -28.06
CA VAL A 257 12.59 -6.28 -28.44
C VAL A 257 12.26 -6.66 -29.88
N LYS A 258 13.23 -6.54 -30.80
CA LYS A 258 13.04 -6.99 -32.19
C LYS A 258 12.86 -8.51 -32.33
N SER A 259 13.53 -9.33 -31.51
CA SER A 259 13.36 -10.78 -31.57
C SER A 259 12.00 -11.22 -31.01
N LEU A 260 11.56 -10.62 -29.91
CA LEU A 260 10.23 -10.84 -29.35
C LEU A 260 9.12 -10.42 -30.33
N GLY A 261 9.23 -9.25 -30.96
CA GLY A 261 8.26 -8.81 -31.97
C GLY A 261 8.17 -9.76 -33.19
N LYS A 262 9.28 -10.39 -33.59
CA LYS A 262 9.27 -11.41 -34.66
C LYS A 262 8.60 -12.71 -34.24
N LEU A 263 8.72 -13.12 -32.98
CA LEU A 263 8.05 -14.31 -32.45
C LEU A 263 6.53 -14.13 -32.41
N PHE A 264 6.05 -12.99 -31.88
CA PHE A 264 4.62 -12.66 -31.87
C PHE A 264 4.02 -12.58 -33.28
N LYS A 265 4.77 -12.06 -34.26
CA LYS A 265 4.31 -12.01 -35.66
C LYS A 265 4.24 -13.39 -36.31
N ARG A 266 5.04 -14.36 -35.86
CA ARG A 266 4.96 -15.77 -36.33
C ARG A 266 3.79 -16.52 -35.69
N GLN A 267 3.51 -16.29 -34.41
CA GLN A 267 2.36 -16.88 -33.72
C GLN A 267 1.04 -16.41 -34.36
N ARG A 268 0.90 -15.10 -34.58
CA ARG A 268 -0.30 -14.52 -35.21
C ARG A 268 -0.54 -15.00 -36.66
N LYS A 269 0.50 -15.42 -37.37
CA LYS A 269 0.36 -16.02 -38.72
C LYS A 269 -0.04 -17.50 -38.67
N LYS A 270 0.21 -18.18 -37.54
CA LYS A 270 -0.17 -19.58 -37.33
C LYS A 270 -1.65 -19.69 -36.91
N ASP A 271 -2.13 -18.74 -36.12
CA ASP A 271 -3.51 -18.72 -35.61
C ASP A 271 -4.53 -18.21 -36.66
N GLY A 272 -4.08 -17.44 -37.66
CA GLY A 272 -4.93 -16.95 -38.76
C GLY A 272 -5.03 -17.86 -39.98
N SER A 273 -4.49 -19.09 -39.92
CA SER A 273 -4.49 -20.04 -41.04
C SER A 273 -5.22 -21.35 -40.72
N GLY A 274 -5.92 -21.43 -39.59
CA GLY A 274 -6.56 -22.65 -39.09
C GLY A 274 -8.07 -22.56 -38.88
N SER A 275 -8.77 -21.60 -39.51
CA SER A 275 -10.20 -21.36 -39.29
C SER A 275 -11.11 -21.57 -40.52
N ASP A 276 -10.65 -22.28 -41.56
CA ASP A 276 -11.43 -22.49 -42.80
C ASP A 276 -11.71 -23.98 -43.12
N ILE A 277 -11.75 -24.86 -42.12
CA ILE A 277 -12.21 -26.25 -42.31
C ILE A 277 -13.01 -26.64 -41.08
N ASP A 278 -14.35 -26.58 -41.19
CA ASP A 278 -15.34 -27.47 -40.55
C ASP A 278 -16.72 -26.79 -40.60
N SER A 279 -17.39 -26.90 -41.75
CA SER A 279 -18.84 -26.72 -41.86
C SER A 279 -19.36 -27.57 -43.02
N GLU A 280 -19.39 -28.89 -42.82
CA GLU A 280 -20.19 -29.80 -43.64
C GLU A 280 -20.60 -31.01 -42.79
N ASP A 281 -21.83 -31.45 -43.03
CA ASP A 281 -22.50 -32.66 -42.52
C ASP A 281 -23.08 -32.67 -41.09
N SER A 282 -24.35 -32.29 -41.01
CA SER A 282 -25.34 -32.94 -40.14
C SER A 282 -26.75 -32.77 -40.73
N ASP A 283 -27.05 -33.57 -41.76
CA ASP A 283 -28.40 -33.92 -42.17
C ASP A 283 -28.41 -35.41 -42.54
N SER A 284 -28.90 -36.28 -41.64
CA SER A 284 -29.54 -37.56 -41.97
C SER A 284 -30.02 -38.30 -40.71
N ASP A 285 -31.34 -38.37 -40.62
CA ASP A 285 -32.19 -39.51 -40.24
C ASP A 285 -32.16 -40.17 -38.85
N SER A 286 -33.41 -40.35 -38.41
CA SER A 286 -34.01 -41.34 -37.49
C SER A 286 -34.14 -40.99 -36.01
#